data_AF-A0A2G6PL17-F1
#
_entry.id   AF-A0A2G6PL17-F1
#
_cell.length_a   1.000
_cell.length_b   1.000
_cell.length_c   1.000
_cell.angle_alpha   90.00
_cell.angle_beta   90.00
_cell.angle_gamma   90.00
#
_symmetry.space_group_name_H-M   'P 1'
#
loop_
_entity.id
_entity.type
_entity.pdbx_description
1 polymer ?
#
loop_
_entity_poly.entity_id
_entity_poly.type
_entity_poly.pdbx_seq_one_letter_code
_entity_poly.pdbx_strand_id
1 'polypeptide(L)'
;MSDIDFSAIPESGKIHYIQNGTYKTRTEILKEWEKIKFLEKEKSESKGWIFDIMKCIEKLKKEEFSLQEIYNFEQDLQKLYPENNNIKAKIRQQLQFLRDKKYLKFLSRGKYKLL
;
A
#
# COMPACT_ATOMS: atom_id res chain seq x y z
N MET A 1 -22.85 -1.73 18.66
CA MET A 1 -21.75 -0.77 18.82
C MET A 1 -20.80 -1.02 17.67
N SER A 2 -20.43 0.01 16.92
CA SER A 2 -19.56 -0.12 15.75
C SER A 2 -18.19 0.41 16.12
N ASP A 3 -17.17 -0.45 16.10
CA ASP A 3 -15.79 -0.09 16.36
C ASP A 3 -15.02 0.06 15.04
N ILE A 4 -14.05 0.98 15.01
CA ILE A 4 -13.18 1.19 13.85
C ILE A 4 -11.90 0.37 14.05
N ASP A 5 -11.67 -0.61 13.17
CA ASP A 5 -10.45 -1.41 13.17
C ASP A 5 -9.30 -0.69 12.43
N PHE A 6 -8.41 -0.09 13.21
CA PHE A 6 -7.21 0.57 12.69
C PHE A 6 -6.15 -0.41 12.18
N SER A 7 -6.25 -1.72 12.48
CA SER A 7 -5.29 -2.73 12.03
C SER A 7 -5.36 -2.99 10.52
N ALA A 8 -6.47 -2.62 9.88
CA ALA A 8 -6.64 -2.67 8.43
C ALA A 8 -5.86 -1.57 7.69
N ILE A 9 -5.51 -0.47 8.37
CA ILE A 9 -4.85 0.68 7.75
C ILE A 9 -3.34 0.41 7.63
N PRO A 10 -2.75 0.52 6.42
CA PRO A 10 -1.31 0.41 6.26
C PRO A 10 -0.59 1.55 6.96
N GLU A 11 0.67 1.34 7.32
CA GLU A 11 1.44 2.30 8.11
C GLU A 11 1.66 3.60 7.36
N SER A 12 1.86 3.53 6.04
CA SER A 12 1.93 4.70 5.16
C SER A 12 0.64 5.54 5.14
N GLY A 13 -0.50 4.97 5.55
CA GLY A 13 -1.77 5.68 5.73
C GLY A 13 -1.90 6.39 7.09
N LYS A 14 -0.97 6.17 8.03
CA LYS A 14 -0.99 6.75 9.38
C LYS A 14 0.01 7.90 9.45
N ILE A 15 -0.51 9.12 9.39
CA ILE A 15 0.33 10.32 9.40
C ILE A 15 0.39 10.87 10.82
N HIS A 16 1.55 10.71 11.44
CA HIS A 16 1.77 11.10 12.83
C HIS A 16 2.27 12.53 12.93
N TYR A 17 1.55 13.38 13.67
CA TYR A 17 2.03 14.72 14.05
C TYR A 17 3.02 14.64 15.23
N ILE A 18 2.75 13.74 16.17
CA ILE A 18 3.57 13.43 17.34
C ILE A 18 3.70 11.91 17.40
N GLN A 19 4.92 11.40 17.58
CA GLN A 19 5.19 9.98 17.74
C GLN A 19 6.22 9.78 18.84
N ASN A 20 5.91 8.95 19.84
CA ASN A 20 6.82 8.68 20.97
C ASN A 20 7.34 9.95 21.68
N GLY A 21 6.51 10.99 21.77
CA GLY A 21 6.86 12.27 22.40
C GLY A 21 7.70 13.22 21.54
N THR A 22 8.04 12.84 20.30
CA THR A 22 8.73 13.72 19.35
C THR A 22 7.75 14.31 18.33
N TYR A 23 7.96 15.58 17.98
CA TYR A 23 7.16 16.27 16.97
C TYR A 23 7.78 16.08 15.59
N LYS A 24 6.96 15.75 14.59
CA LYS A 24 7.39 15.82 13.19
C LYS A 24 7.28 17.25 12.69
N THR A 25 8.21 17.66 11.85
CA THR A 25 8.16 18.96 11.20
C THR A 25 7.02 18.99 10.17
N ARG A 26 6.48 20.19 9.90
CA ARG A 26 5.44 20.37 8.88
C ARG A 26 5.87 19.83 7.51
N THR A 27 7.15 19.98 7.15
CA THR A 27 7.70 19.48 5.90
C THR A 27 7.72 17.95 5.82
N GLU A 28 8.00 17.25 6.92
CA GLU A 28 7.93 15.78 6.99
C GLU A 28 6.48 15.29 6.87
N ILE A 29 5.57 15.91 7.64
CA ILE A 29 4.13 15.58 7.60
C ILE A 29 3.57 15.76 6.18
N LEU A 30 3.89 16.87 5.52
CA LEU A 30 3.43 17.13 4.15
C LEU A 30 4.02 16.15 3.14
N LYS A 31 5.25 15.68 3.33
CA LYS A 31 5.85 14.65 2.47
C LYS A 31 5.12 13.31 2.62
N GLU A 32 4.81 12.89 3.85
CA GLU A 32 4.02 11.68 4.11
C GLU A 32 2.61 11.81 3.51
N TRP A 33 1.98 12.98 3.65
CA TRP A 33 0.66 13.26 3.07
C TRP A 33 0.66 13.18 1.53
N GLU A 34 1.61 13.84 0.87
CA GLU A 34 1.70 13.81 -0.60
C GLU A 34 1.93 12.40 -1.15
N LYS A 35 2.57 11.51 -0.38
CA LYS A 35 2.73 10.09 -0.77
C LYS A 35 1.42 9.33 -0.84
N ILE A 36 0.37 9.73 -0.13
CA ILE A 36 -0.93 9.01 -0.11
C ILE A 36 -2.11 9.83 -0.65
N LYS A 37 -1.92 11.13 -0.90
CA LYS A 37 -2.94 12.06 -1.42
C LYS A 37 -3.61 11.58 -2.71
N PHE A 38 -2.90 10.79 -3.53
CA PHE A 38 -3.47 10.21 -4.74
C PHE A 38 -4.70 9.32 -4.46
N LEU A 39 -4.80 8.76 -3.27
CA LEU A 39 -5.90 7.90 -2.87
C LEU A 39 -7.23 8.66 -2.81
N GLU A 40 -7.25 9.95 -2.46
CA GLU A 40 -8.49 10.73 -2.32
C GLU A 40 -9.40 10.61 -3.55
N LYS A 41 -8.79 10.61 -4.74
CA LYS A 41 -9.46 10.62 -6.04
C LYS A 41 -9.93 9.24 -6.52
N GLU A 42 -9.59 8.17 -5.82
CA GLU A 42 -9.91 6.80 -6.23
C GLU A 42 -11.28 6.33 -5.72
N LYS A 43 -11.91 5.42 -6.47
CA LYS A 43 -13.17 4.77 -6.07
C LYS A 43 -12.95 3.86 -4.86
N SER A 44 -14.01 3.66 -4.05
CA SER A 44 -13.94 2.87 -2.81
C SER A 44 -13.36 1.46 -3.00
N GLU A 45 -13.77 0.75 -4.05
CA GLU A 45 -13.26 -0.60 -4.35
C GLU A 45 -11.78 -0.60 -4.75
N SER A 46 -11.35 0.37 -5.57
CA SER A 46 -9.95 0.54 -5.93
C SER A 46 -9.10 0.89 -4.69
N LYS A 47 -9.62 1.72 -3.79
CA LYS A 47 -8.95 2.09 -2.53
C LYS A 47 -8.65 0.86 -1.67
N GLY A 48 -9.63 -0.05 -1.50
CA GLY A 48 -9.43 -1.30 -0.75
C GLY A 48 -8.24 -2.09 -1.29
N TRP A 49 -8.24 -2.36 -2.60
CA TRP A 49 -7.16 -3.09 -3.26
C TRP A 49 -5.81 -2.40 -3.11
N ILE A 50 -5.76 -1.08 -3.25
CA ILE A 50 -4.51 -0.34 -3.11
C ILE A 50 -3.98 -0.47 -1.68
N PHE A 51 -4.83 -0.29 -0.66
CA PHE A 51 -4.44 -0.40 0.74
C PHE A 51 -3.94 -1.80 1.09
N ASP A 52 -4.63 -2.85 0.64
CA ASP A 52 -4.20 -4.23 0.93
C ASP A 52 -2.88 -4.57 0.25
N ILE A 53 -2.63 -4.04 -0.95
CA ILE A 53 -1.34 -4.21 -1.64
C ILE A 53 -0.24 -3.44 -0.93
N MET A 54 -0.50 -2.20 -0.48
CA MET A 54 0.46 -1.43 0.33
C MET A 54 0.80 -2.20 1.61
N LYS A 55 -0.19 -2.79 2.28
CA LYS A 55 0.01 -3.64 3.47
C LYS A 55 0.85 -4.87 3.17
N CYS A 56 0.62 -5.54 2.03
CA CYS A 56 1.45 -6.67 1.61
C CYS A 56 2.91 -6.26 1.39
N ILE A 57 3.15 -5.11 0.78
CA ILE A 57 4.50 -4.57 0.58
C ILE A 57 5.16 -4.24 1.92
N GLU A 58 4.45 -3.55 2.83
CA GLU A 58 4.95 -3.20 4.16
C GLU A 58 5.27 -4.44 5.01
N LYS A 59 4.46 -5.51 4.90
CA LYS A 59 4.71 -6.80 5.57
C LYS A 59 6.02 -7.46 5.16
N LEU A 60 6.51 -7.21 3.94
CA LEU A 60 7.82 -7.72 3.51
C LEU A 60 8.97 -7.09 4.29
N LYS A 61 8.79 -5.90 4.88
CA LYS A 61 9.82 -5.14 5.62
C LYS A 61 11.11 -4.94 4.82
N LYS A 62 10.97 -4.74 3.51
CA LYS A 62 12.08 -4.52 2.57
C LYS A 62 11.82 -3.28 1.73
N GLU A 63 12.88 -2.52 1.46
CA GLU A 63 12.81 -1.43 0.49
C GLU A 63 12.68 -1.94 -0.94
N GLU A 64 13.27 -3.11 -1.24
CA GLU A 64 13.26 -3.75 -2.55
C GLU A 64 12.60 -5.12 -2.46
N PHE A 65 11.70 -5.40 -3.38
CA PHE A 65 10.94 -6.65 -3.40
C PHE A 65 10.64 -7.10 -4.81
N SER A 66 10.36 -8.39 -4.93
CA SER A 66 9.98 -9.03 -6.19
C SER A 66 8.47 -9.22 -6.29
N LEU A 67 7.98 -9.34 -7.53
CA LEU A 67 6.60 -9.69 -7.82
C LEU A 67 6.22 -11.05 -7.20
N GLN A 68 7.18 -11.99 -7.16
CA GLN A 68 6.98 -13.31 -6.57
C GLN A 68 6.74 -13.22 -5.06
N GLU A 69 7.47 -12.35 -4.35
CA GLU A 69 7.24 -12.12 -2.92
C GLU A 69 5.85 -11.57 -2.64
N ILE A 70 5.30 -10.72 -3.52
CA ILE A 70 3.92 -10.24 -3.38
C ILE A 70 2.91 -11.35 -3.69
N TYR A 71 3.20 -12.25 -4.64
CA TYR A 71 2.34 -13.40 -4.91
C TYR A 71 2.23 -14.37 -3.73
N ASN A 72 3.17 -14.36 -2.77
CA ASN A 72 3.01 -15.15 -1.55
C ASN A 72 1.79 -14.71 -0.71
N PHE A 73 1.29 -13.49 -0.89
CA PHE A 73 0.06 -12.99 -0.25
C PHE A 73 -1.22 -13.27 -1.07
N GLU A 74 -1.13 -14.01 -2.19
CA GLU A 74 -2.29 -14.30 -3.04
C GLU A 74 -3.44 -14.96 -2.26
N GLN A 75 -3.13 -15.94 -1.40
CA GLN A 75 -4.16 -16.62 -0.61
C GLN A 75 -4.84 -15.69 0.39
N ASP A 76 -4.10 -14.76 0.98
CA ASP A 76 -4.65 -13.77 1.90
C ASP A 76 -5.54 -12.77 1.16
N LEU A 77 -5.10 -12.31 -0.02
CA LEU A 77 -5.87 -11.41 -0.88
C LEU A 77 -7.12 -12.10 -1.45
N GLN A 78 -7.06 -13.39 -1.77
CA GLN A 78 -8.23 -14.16 -2.22
C GLN A 78 -9.32 -14.24 -1.14
N LYS A 79 -8.94 -14.35 0.14
CA LYS A 79 -9.90 -14.34 1.26
C LYS A 79 -10.58 -12.98 1.42
N LEU A 80 -9.85 -11.89 1.16
CA LEU A 80 -10.39 -10.53 1.21
C LEU A 80 -11.29 -10.21 0.01
N TYR A 81 -10.97 -10.79 -1.16
CA TYR A 81 -11.68 -10.55 -2.42
C TYR A 81 -12.13 -11.88 -3.06
N PRO A 82 -13.08 -12.60 -2.43
CA PRO A 82 -13.48 -13.95 -2.85
C PRO A 82 -14.03 -14.00 -4.28
N GLU A 83 -14.71 -12.93 -4.72
CA GLU A 83 -15.30 -12.83 -6.06
C GLU A 83 -14.27 -12.64 -7.19
N ASN A 84 -13.00 -12.34 -6.85
CA ASN A 84 -11.98 -12.10 -7.86
C ASN A 84 -11.18 -13.37 -8.16
N ASN A 85 -11.44 -13.97 -9.32
CA ASN A 85 -10.73 -15.18 -9.78
C ASN A 85 -9.34 -14.90 -10.37
N ASN A 86 -8.90 -13.64 -10.44
CA ASN A 86 -7.68 -13.21 -11.12
C ASN A 86 -6.77 -12.36 -10.22
N ILE A 87 -6.51 -12.81 -8.98
CA ILE A 87 -5.75 -12.08 -7.97
C ILE A 87 -4.37 -11.64 -8.48
N LYS A 88 -3.57 -12.53 -9.09
CA LYS A 88 -2.25 -12.16 -9.64
C LYS A 88 -2.31 -11.04 -10.68
N ALA A 89 -3.36 -11.03 -11.51
CA ALA A 89 -3.55 -9.96 -12.49
C ALA A 89 -3.89 -8.64 -11.80
N LYS A 90 -4.75 -8.69 -10.78
CA LYS A 90 -5.11 -7.53 -9.97
C LYS A 90 -3.89 -6.97 -9.22
N ILE A 91 -3.05 -7.82 -8.63
CA ILE A 91 -1.78 -7.44 -7.99
C ILE A 91 -0.91 -6.64 -8.99
N ARG A 92 -0.70 -7.18 -10.20
CA ARG A 92 0.10 -6.49 -11.23
C ARG A 92 -0.49 -5.13 -11.59
N GLN A 93 -1.81 -5.06 -11.74
CA GLN A 93 -2.51 -3.80 -12.03
C GLN A 93 -2.29 -2.77 -10.91
N GLN A 94 -2.41 -3.17 -9.64
CA GLN A 94 -2.20 -2.27 -8.50
C GLN A 94 -0.74 -1.82 -8.38
N LEU A 95 0.23 -2.72 -8.62
CA LEU A 95 1.65 -2.34 -8.63
C LEU A 95 1.99 -1.33 -9.74
N GLN A 96 1.37 -1.48 -10.92
CA GLN A 96 1.50 -0.49 -12.00
C GLN A 96 0.91 0.85 -11.61
N PHE A 97 -0.27 0.84 -10.99
CA PHE A 97 -0.89 2.06 -10.50
C PHE A 97 -0.02 2.77 -9.45
N LEU A 98 0.46 2.04 -8.43
CA LEU A 98 1.35 2.57 -7.39
C LEU A 98 2.66 3.13 -7.97
N ARG A 99 3.19 2.51 -9.03
CA ARG A 99 4.34 3.03 -9.78
C ARG A 99 4.02 4.38 -10.41
N ASP A 100 2.89 4.48 -11.09
CA ASP A 100 2.50 5.70 -11.81
C ASP A 100 2.22 6.86 -10.83
N LYS A 101 1.85 6.54 -9.58
CA LYS A 101 1.73 7.51 -8.47
C LYS A 101 3.04 7.82 -7.74
N LYS A 102 4.18 7.30 -8.21
CA LYS A 102 5.50 7.47 -7.58
C LYS A 102 5.57 6.97 -6.12
N TYR A 103 4.72 6.01 -5.75
CA TYR A 103 4.83 5.32 -4.46
C TYR A 103 5.94 4.26 -4.48
N LEU A 104 6.15 3.66 -5.66
CA LEU A 104 7.22 2.70 -5.91
C LEU A 104 7.84 2.95 -7.29
N LYS A 105 9.02 2.38 -7.52
CA LYS A 105 9.69 2.36 -8.84
C LYS A 105 9.95 0.95 -9.31
N PHE A 106 9.88 0.76 -10.62
CA PHE A 106 10.28 -0.49 -11.26
C PHE A 106 11.80 -0.49 -11.47
N LEU A 107 12.49 -1.50 -10.96
CA LEU A 107 13.94 -1.65 -11.11
C LEU A 107 14.28 -2.48 -12.35
N SER A 108 13.65 -3.64 -12.47
CA SER A 108 13.85 -4.61 -13.55
C SER A 108 12.69 -5.60 -13.57
N ARG A 109 12.69 -6.57 -14.50
CA ARG A 109 11.59 -7.52 -14.68
C ARG A 109 11.16 -8.17 -13.36
N GLY A 110 10.00 -7.77 -12.85
CA GLY A 110 9.42 -8.28 -11.62
C GLY A 110 10.13 -7.82 -10.34
N LYS A 111 10.93 -6.75 -10.36
CA LYS A 111 11.57 -6.15 -9.18
C LYS A 111 11.13 -4.69 -9.00
N TYR A 112 10.80 -4.34 -7.77
CA TYR A 112 10.28 -3.04 -7.38
C TYR A 112 11.05 -2.49 -6.17
N LYS A 113 11.04 -1.16 -6.03
CA LYS A 113 11.59 -0.45 -4.88
C LYS A 113 10.63 0.62 -4.37
N LEU A 114 10.44 0.71 -3.06
CA LEU A 114 9.67 1.79 -2.42
C LEU A 114 10.39 3.14 -2.59
N LEU A 115 9.61 4.23 -2.72
CA LEU A 115 10.09 5.62 -2.82
C LEU A 115 9.79 6.43 -1.56
#